data_AF-A0A2S9F2R3-F1
#
_entry.id   AF-A0A2S9F2R3-F1
#
_cell.length_a   1.000
_cell.length_b   1.000
_cell.length_c   1.000
_cell.angle_alpha   90.00
_cell.angle_beta   90.00
_cell.angle_gamma   90.00
#
_symmetry.space_group_name_H-M   'P 1'
#
loop_
_entity.id
_entity.type
_entity.pdbx_description
1 polymer ?
#
loop_
_entity_poly.entity_id
_entity_poly.type
_entity_poly.pdbx_seq_one_letter_code
_entity_poly.pdbx_strand_id
1 'polypeptide(L)'
;TDRRDPADVRAAMAAIIGAYRRHQPVLVALNEMAPYDAAVGDTYRELLAEVSDGFKAVIVEGQQAGAIRPQLPPETTANALVLMVERTCQQNLPSKPVSFDAELADVLTEIVWGALYLAPR
;
A
#
# COMPACT_ATOMS: atom_id res chain seq x y z
N THR A 1 -17.97 7.24 -7.88
CA THR A 1 -16.98 6.51 -8.67
C THR A 1 -16.86 5.15 -8.05
N ASP A 2 -17.07 4.08 -8.80
CA ASP A 2 -17.15 2.73 -8.26
C ASP A 2 -15.72 2.23 -7.99
N ARG A 3 -15.31 2.12 -6.70
CA ARG A 3 -13.95 1.67 -6.26
C ARG A 3 -13.66 0.20 -6.60
N ARG A 4 -14.36 -0.35 -7.59
CA ARG A 4 -14.33 -1.72 -8.12
C ARG A 4 -13.73 -1.76 -9.54
N ASP A 5 -13.01 -0.73 -9.95
CA ASP A 5 -12.21 -0.73 -11.16
C ASP A 5 -10.74 -1.02 -10.82
N PRO A 6 -10.09 -2.06 -11.39
CA PRO A 6 -8.64 -2.25 -11.29
C PRO A 6 -7.84 -0.99 -11.66
N ALA A 7 -8.37 -0.12 -12.53
CA ALA A 7 -7.76 1.15 -12.88
C ALA A 7 -7.68 2.12 -11.68
N ASP A 8 -8.65 2.09 -10.76
CA ASP A 8 -8.60 2.90 -9.54
C ASP A 8 -7.51 2.40 -8.59
N VAL A 9 -7.34 1.08 -8.47
CA VAL A 9 -6.25 0.48 -7.68
C VAL A 9 -4.91 0.83 -8.29
N ARG A 10 -4.79 0.76 -9.62
CA ARG A 10 -3.58 1.17 -10.34
C ARG A 10 -3.24 2.64 -10.16
N ALA A 11 -4.25 3.52 -10.23
CA ALA A 11 -4.08 4.94 -9.99
C ALA A 11 -3.59 5.20 -8.55
N ALA A 12 -4.13 4.46 -7.57
CA ALA A 12 -3.68 4.53 -6.18
C ALA A 12 -2.22 4.07 -6.03
N MET A 13 -1.83 2.94 -6.65
CA MET A 13 -0.45 2.45 -6.62
C MET A 13 0.52 3.46 -7.24
N ALA A 14 0.17 4.03 -8.40
CA ALA A 14 0.97 5.06 -9.05
C ALA A 14 1.12 6.32 -8.18
N ALA A 15 0.05 6.73 -7.48
CA ALA A 15 0.10 7.86 -6.56
C ALA A 15 1.02 7.59 -5.36
N ILE A 16 0.97 6.38 -4.78
CA ILE A 16 1.86 5.97 -3.68
C ILE A 16 3.33 5.99 -4.14
N ILE A 17 3.63 5.43 -5.31
CA ILE A 17 4.99 5.42 -5.87
C ILE A 17 5.48 6.85 -6.13
N GLY A 18 4.64 7.71 -6.71
CA GLY A 18 4.96 9.11 -6.95
C GLY A 18 5.21 9.90 -5.66
N ALA A 19 4.41 9.66 -4.62
CA ALA A 19 4.62 10.24 -3.29
C ALA A 19 5.93 9.75 -2.67
N TYR A 20 6.21 8.44 -2.76
CA TYR A 20 7.48 7.87 -2.28
C TYR A 20 8.67 8.52 -2.98
N ARG A 21 8.68 8.58 -4.32
CA ARG A 21 9.75 9.22 -5.12
C ARG A 21 9.99 10.67 -4.70
N ARG A 22 8.92 11.45 -4.53
CA ARG A 22 9.00 12.85 -4.11
C ARG A 22 9.64 13.01 -2.73
N HIS A 23 9.33 12.11 -1.81
CA HIS A 23 9.74 12.19 -0.40
C HIS A 23 10.85 11.19 -0.02
N GLN A 24 11.47 10.54 -1.02
CA GLN A 24 12.40 9.42 -0.82
C GLN A 24 13.54 9.75 0.17
N PRO A 25 14.24 10.89 0.10
CA PRO A 25 15.31 11.19 1.05
C PRO A 25 14.81 11.23 2.50
N VAL A 26 13.61 11.77 2.73
CA VAL A 26 13.00 11.87 4.05
C VAL A 26 12.57 10.49 4.54
N LEU A 27 11.91 9.70 3.69
CA LEU A 27 11.43 8.36 4.05
C LEU A 27 12.58 7.39 4.35
N VAL A 28 13.71 7.50 3.62
CA VAL A 28 14.93 6.73 3.90
C VAL A 28 15.50 7.13 5.27
N ALA A 29 15.66 8.42 5.54
CA ALA A 29 16.19 8.91 6.82
C ALA A 29 15.29 8.51 8.00
N LEU A 30 13.96 8.60 7.86
CA LEU A 30 13.00 8.15 8.88
C LEU A 30 13.16 6.66 9.17
N ASN A 31 13.27 5.83 8.14
CA ASN A 31 13.45 4.39 8.31
C ASN A 31 14.80 4.03 8.96
N GLU A 32 15.88 4.75 8.62
CA GLU A 32 17.19 4.56 9.26
C GLU A 32 17.21 5.02 10.72
N MET A 33 16.46 6.07 11.06
CA MET A 33 16.42 6.64 12.41
C MET A 33 15.40 5.97 13.33
N ALA A 34 14.34 5.36 12.81
CA ALA A 34 13.28 4.72 13.60
C ALA A 34 13.77 3.70 14.65
N PRO A 35 14.85 2.92 14.44
CA PRO A 35 15.42 2.05 15.48
C PRO A 35 16.14 2.79 16.61
N TYR A 36 16.56 4.04 16.38
CA TYR A 36 17.42 4.82 17.28
C TYR A 36 16.69 5.97 17.98
N ASP A 37 15.61 6.47 17.39
CA ASP A 37 14.76 7.53 17.93
C ASP A 37 13.30 7.05 17.94
N ALA A 38 12.76 6.85 19.15
CA ALA A 38 11.41 6.33 19.34
C ALA A 38 10.33 7.27 18.78
N ALA A 39 10.51 8.59 18.90
CA ALA A 39 9.53 9.58 18.42
C ALA A 39 9.47 9.61 16.88
N VAL A 40 10.62 9.45 16.23
CA VAL A 40 10.70 9.29 14.77
C VAL A 40 10.01 7.98 14.33
N GLY A 41 10.24 6.89 15.05
CA GLY A 41 9.57 5.62 14.80
C GLY A 41 8.05 5.69 14.98
N ASP A 42 7.56 6.43 15.98
CA ASP A 42 6.12 6.64 16.23
C ASP A 42 5.47 7.42 15.09
N THR A 43 6.09 8.54 14.68
CA THR A 43 5.60 9.36 13.56
C THR A 43 5.48 8.53 12.27
N TYR A 44 6.47 7.68 12.01
CA TYR A 44 6.44 6.81 10.83
C TYR A 44 5.30 5.77 10.89
N ARG A 45 5.07 5.19 12.08
CA ARG A 45 3.96 4.24 12.29
C ARG A 45 2.60 4.89 12.16
N GLU A 46 2.43 6.13 12.63
CA GLU A 46 1.17 6.89 12.51
C GLU A 46 0.79 7.14 11.05
N LEU A 47 1.77 7.52 10.21
CA LEU A 47 1.54 7.69 8.78
C LEU A 47 1.09 6.39 8.11
N LEU A 48 1.72 5.25 8.45
CA LEU A 48 1.32 3.95 7.91
C LEU A 48 -0.04 3.50 8.45
N ALA A 49 -0.39 3.85 9.69
CA ALA A 49 -1.69 3.56 10.27
C ALA A 49 -2.82 4.29 9.52
N GLU A 50 -2.63 5.57 9.19
CA GLU A 50 -3.63 6.34 8.42
C GLU A 50 -3.88 5.72 7.03
N VAL A 51 -2.81 5.28 6.34
CA VAL A 51 -2.94 4.59 5.05
C VAL A 51 -3.64 3.23 5.24
N SER A 52 -3.32 2.51 6.31
CA SER A 52 -3.94 1.23 6.66
C SER A 52 -5.44 1.38 6.93
N ASP A 53 -5.87 2.47 7.57
CA ASP A 53 -7.29 2.76 7.80
C ASP A 53 -8.05 2.98 6.49
N GLY A 54 -7.42 3.65 5.51
CA GLY A 54 -7.96 3.78 4.17
C GLY A 54 -8.18 2.42 3.47
N PHE A 55 -7.22 1.51 3.58
CA PHE A 55 -7.34 0.14 3.05
C PHE A 55 -8.42 -0.66 3.79
N LYS A 56 -8.48 -0.54 5.12
CA LYS A 56 -9.50 -1.20 5.96
C LYS A 56 -10.90 -0.79 5.53
N ALA A 57 -11.13 0.50 5.29
CA ALA A 57 -12.42 1.01 4.81
C ALA A 57 -12.81 0.38 3.47
N VAL A 58 -11.90 0.31 2.50
CA VAL A 58 -12.13 -0.36 1.21
C VAL A 58 -12.51 -1.82 1.39
N ILE A 59 -11.82 -2.54 2.29
CA ILE A 59 -12.11 -3.96 2.54
C ILE A 59 -13.50 -4.13 3.15
N VAL A 60 -13.86 -3.32 4.15
CA VAL A 60 -15.17 -3.37 4.81
C VAL A 60 -16.29 -3.05 3.81
N GLU A 61 -16.15 -1.98 3.03
CA GLU A 61 -17.10 -1.60 1.99
C GLU A 61 -17.26 -2.71 0.94
N GLY A 62 -16.15 -3.27 0.48
CA GLY A 62 -16.15 -4.36 -0.50
C GLY A 62 -16.80 -5.64 0.04
N GLN A 63 -16.62 -5.96 1.33
CA GLN A 63 -17.29 -7.10 1.99
C GLN A 63 -18.79 -6.88 2.11
N GLN A 64 -19.22 -5.67 2.51
CA GLN A 64 -20.64 -5.31 2.59
C GLN A 64 -21.33 -5.37 1.22
N ALA A 65 -20.60 -5.02 0.15
CA ALA A 65 -21.06 -5.12 -1.23
C ALA A 65 -20.94 -6.53 -1.84
N GLY A 66 -20.40 -7.51 -1.12
CA GLY A 66 -20.18 -8.87 -1.61
C GLY A 66 -19.07 -9.02 -2.66
N ALA A 67 -18.26 -7.98 -2.88
CA ALA A 67 -17.17 -7.97 -3.86
C ALA A 67 -15.85 -8.52 -3.29
N ILE A 68 -15.63 -8.36 -1.98
CA ILE A 68 -14.48 -8.90 -1.26
C ILE A 68 -14.94 -10.03 -0.34
N ARG A 69 -14.18 -11.11 -0.28
CA ARG A 69 -14.53 -12.29 0.52
C ARG A 69 -14.58 -11.95 2.02
N PRO A 70 -15.62 -12.39 2.77
CA PRO A 70 -15.80 -12.03 4.17
C PRO A 70 -14.79 -12.72 5.12
N GLN A 71 -14.05 -13.74 4.64
CA GLN A 71 -13.06 -14.45 5.43
C GLN A 71 -11.76 -13.66 5.64
N LEU A 72 -11.55 -12.57 4.89
CA LEU A 72 -10.41 -11.68 5.11
C LEU A 72 -10.66 -10.82 6.36
N PRO A 73 -9.86 -10.93 7.44
CA PRO A 73 -9.95 -9.99 8.55
C PRO A 73 -9.54 -8.60 8.06
N PRO A 74 -10.41 -7.57 8.09
CA PRO A 74 -10.14 -6.31 7.38
C PRO A 74 -8.89 -5.60 7.86
N GLU A 75 -8.69 -5.53 9.18
CA GLU A 75 -7.56 -4.83 9.80
C GLU A 75 -6.22 -5.50 9.49
N THR A 76 -6.12 -6.81 9.74
CA THR A 76 -4.89 -7.57 9.47
C THR A 76 -4.55 -7.57 7.98
N THR A 77 -5.57 -7.64 7.11
CA THR A 77 -5.37 -7.63 5.66
C THR A 77 -4.89 -6.27 5.18
N ALA A 78 -5.52 -5.18 5.64
CA ALA A 78 -5.09 -3.82 5.32
C ALA A 78 -3.64 -3.57 5.73
N ASN A 79 -3.30 -3.92 6.98
CA ASN A 79 -1.94 -3.74 7.50
C ASN A 79 -0.90 -4.52 6.67
N ALA A 80 -1.19 -5.79 6.36
CA ALA A 80 -0.29 -6.61 5.54
C ALA A 80 -0.07 -6.05 4.13
N LEU A 81 -1.13 -5.56 3.48
CA LEU A 81 -1.03 -4.95 2.14
C LEU A 81 -0.23 -3.63 2.17
N VAL A 82 -0.45 -2.79 3.19
CA VAL A 82 0.32 -1.54 3.36
C VAL A 82 1.80 -1.82 3.56
N LEU A 83 2.15 -2.76 4.46
CA LEU A 83 3.55 -3.13 4.70
C LEU A 83 4.20 -3.74 3.45
N MET A 84 3.46 -4.55 2.68
CA MET A 84 3.96 -5.08 1.41
C MET A 84 4.30 -3.94 0.43
N VAL A 85 3.36 -3.03 0.17
CA VAL A 85 3.55 -1.90 -0.76
C VAL A 85 4.68 -1.00 -0.30
N GLU A 86 4.69 -0.62 0.97
CA GLU A 86 5.72 0.21 1.59
C GLU A 86 7.11 -0.41 1.41
N ARG A 87 7.25 -1.69 1.75
CA ARG A 87 8.54 -2.36 1.75
C ARG A 87 9.07 -2.54 0.33
N THR A 88 8.19 -2.87 -0.62
CA THR A 88 8.56 -2.98 -2.03
C THR A 88 9.02 -1.64 -2.59
N CYS A 89 8.34 -0.54 -2.26
CA CYS A 89 8.76 0.81 -2.65
C CYS A 89 10.12 1.16 -2.05
N GLN A 90 10.32 0.94 -0.75
CA GLN A 90 11.58 1.21 -0.07
C GLN A 90 12.78 0.48 -0.67
N GLN A 91 12.61 -0.79 -1.01
CA GLN A 91 13.73 -1.62 -1.48
C GLN A 91 14.06 -1.39 -2.96
N ASN A 92 13.07 -1.06 -3.80
CA ASN A 92 13.28 -0.96 -5.24
C ASN A 92 13.54 0.47 -5.71
N LEU A 93 12.72 1.44 -5.28
CA LEU A 93 12.74 2.77 -5.87
C LEU A 93 14.10 3.48 -5.75
N PRO A 94 14.84 3.40 -4.62
CA PRO A 94 16.12 4.10 -4.51
C PRO A 94 17.17 3.72 -5.57
N SER A 95 17.14 2.48 -6.07
CA SER A 95 18.13 1.97 -7.03
C SER A 95 17.62 1.85 -8.47
N LYS A 96 16.31 2.02 -8.70
CA LYS A 96 15.66 1.82 -10.00
C LYS A 96 15.33 3.15 -10.67
N PRO A 97 15.45 3.27 -12.01
CA PRO A 97 15.06 4.47 -12.75
C PRO A 97 13.54 4.70 -12.71
N VAL A 98 13.09 5.92 -12.99
CA VAL A 98 11.65 6.30 -13.04
C VAL A 98 10.85 5.46 -14.04
N SER A 99 11.50 4.95 -15.10
CA SER A 99 10.84 4.04 -16.06
C SER A 99 10.35 2.73 -15.44
N PHE A 100 10.85 2.35 -14.26
CA PHE A 100 10.40 1.17 -13.50
C PHE A 100 9.07 1.40 -12.77
N ASP A 101 8.67 2.65 -12.55
CA ASP A 101 7.54 2.99 -11.69
C ASP A 101 6.21 2.44 -12.24
N ALA A 102 6.06 2.41 -13.57
CA ALA A 102 4.87 1.85 -14.21
C ALA A 102 4.78 0.32 -14.02
N GLU A 103 5.90 -0.39 -14.20
CA GLU A 103 5.97 -1.84 -13.97
C GLU A 103 5.64 -2.17 -12.52
N LEU A 104 6.20 -1.41 -11.57
CA LEU A 104 5.91 -1.61 -10.16
C LEU A 104 4.44 -1.34 -9.83
N ALA A 105 3.85 -0.28 -10.38
CA ALA A 105 2.43 0.01 -10.20
C ALA A 105 1.55 -1.14 -10.71
N ASP A 106 1.85 -1.68 -11.89
CA ASP A 106 1.12 -2.79 -12.49
C ASP A 106 1.20 -4.05 -11.62
N VAL A 107 2.41 -4.42 -11.17
CA VAL A 107 2.62 -5.60 -10.32
C VAL A 107 1.90 -5.47 -8.98
N LEU A 108 2.03 -4.33 -8.30
CA LEU A 108 1.35 -4.12 -7.01
C LEU A 108 -0.17 -4.11 -7.16
N THR A 109 -0.68 -3.58 -8.28
CA THR A 109 -2.12 -3.62 -8.60
C THR A 109 -2.61 -5.04 -8.72
N GLU A 110 -1.94 -5.89 -9.51
CA GLU A 110 -2.33 -7.28 -9.70
C GLU A 110 -2.31 -8.07 -8.38
N ILE A 111 -1.30 -7.85 -7.53
CA ILE A 111 -1.21 -8.52 -6.23
C ILE A 111 -2.33 -8.07 -5.29
N VAL A 112 -2.55 -6.76 -5.14
CA VAL A 112 -3.61 -6.21 -4.27
C VAL A 112 -4.98 -6.64 -4.79
N TRP A 113 -5.21 -6.52 -6.09
CA TRP A 113 -6.46 -6.91 -6.72
C TRP A 113 -6.73 -8.41 -6.54
N GLY A 114 -5.72 -9.24 -6.82
CA GLY A 114 -5.81 -10.68 -6.62
C GLY A 114 -6.05 -11.06 -5.17
N ALA A 115 -5.37 -10.39 -4.23
CA ALA A 115 -5.54 -10.62 -2.81
C ALA A 115 -6.92 -10.24 -2.31
N LEU A 116 -7.60 -9.24 -2.88
CA LEU A 116 -8.90 -8.77 -2.39
C LEU A 116 -10.10 -9.39 -3.13
N TYR A 117 -10.00 -9.52 -4.45
CA TYR A 117 -11.16 -9.77 -5.31
C TYR A 117 -11.18 -11.15 -5.98
N LEU A 118 -10.07 -11.91 -6.01
CA LEU A 118 -10.13 -13.27 -6.54
C LEU A 118 -10.81 -14.22 -5.54
N ALA A 119 -11.81 -14.96 -6.02
CA ALA A 119 -12.40 -16.06 -5.27
C ALA A 119 -11.37 -17.21 -5.14
N PRO A 120 -11.23 -17.84 -3.97
CA PRO A 120 -10.54 -19.12 -3.86
C PRO A 120 -11.18 -20.12 -4.84
N ARG A 121 -10.35 -20.93 -5.51
CA ARG A 121 -10.85 -22.12 -6.21
C ARG A 121 -11.27 -23.19 -5.22
#